data_AF-A0A7W2PWM2-F1
#
_entry.id   AF-A0A7W2PWM2-F1
#
_cell.length_a   1.000
_cell.length_b   1.000
_cell.length_c   1.000
_cell.angle_alpha   90.00
_cell.angle_beta   90.00
_cell.angle_gamma   90.00
#
_symmetry.space_group_name_H-M   'P 1'
#
loop_
_entity.id
_entity.type
_entity.pdbx_description
1 polymer ?
#
loop_
_entity_poly.entity_id
_entity_poly.type
_entity_poly.pdbx_seq_one_letter_code
_entity_poly.pdbx_strand_id
1 'polypeptide(L)' 'MHATPVTEQACLDARQRLEKQGISAKEFAIKHGLHPSTVYAVLLGQKKCLRGEAHRAAVLLGIKSGEVEN' A
#
# COMPACT_ATOMS: atom_id res chain seq x y z
N MET A 1 16.65 -15.30 -0.01
CA MET A 1 16.08 -14.58 -1.17
C MET A 1 14.56 -14.79 -1.20
N HIS A 2 13.77 -14.02 -0.45
CA HIS A 2 12.31 -14.15 -0.44
C HIS A 2 11.66 -12.85 -0.92
N ALA A 3 11.72 -12.60 -2.22
CA ALA A 3 10.88 -11.60 -2.85
C ALA A 3 9.51 -12.25 -3.11
N THR A 4 8.59 -12.16 -2.15
CA THR A 4 7.20 -12.54 -2.37
C THR A 4 6.60 -11.55 -3.39
N PRO A 5 6.06 -12.04 -4.52
CA PRO A 5 5.38 -11.17 -5.47
C PRO A 5 4.18 -10.54 -4.76
N VAL A 6 3.91 -9.27 -5.05
CA VAL A 6 2.67 -8.57 -4.64
C VAL A 6 1.49 -9.45 -5.03
N THR A 7 0.94 -10.18 -4.06
CA THR A 7 -0.21 -11.07 -4.20
C THR A 7 -1.47 -10.36 -3.71
N GLU A 8 -2.64 -10.77 -4.19
CA GLU A 8 -3.95 -10.30 -3.71
C GLU A 8 -4.09 -10.36 -2.19
N GLN A 9 -3.41 -11.31 -1.53
CA GLN A 9 -3.35 -11.42 -0.08
C GLN A 9 -2.69 -10.21 0.61
N ALA A 10 -1.64 -9.63 0.03
CA ALA A 10 -0.95 -8.48 0.63
C ALA A 10 -1.85 -7.23 0.63
N CYS A 11 -2.63 -7.07 -0.43
CA CYS A 11 -3.65 -6.05 -0.56
C CYS A 11 -4.78 -6.20 0.49
N LEU A 12 -5.24 -7.43 0.72
CA LEU A 12 -6.21 -7.74 1.77
C LEU A 12 -5.66 -7.46 3.18
N ASP A 13 -4.41 -7.84 3.46
CA ASP A 13 -3.76 -7.58 4.76
C ASP A 13 -3.65 -6.07 5.04
N ALA A 14 -3.26 -5.29 4.03
CA ALA A 14 -3.23 -3.83 4.13
C ALA A 14 -4.59 -3.24 4.48
N ARG A 15 -5.66 -3.72 3.85
CA ARG A 15 -7.02 -3.27 4.19
C ARG A 15 -7.38 -3.63 5.63
N GLN A 16 -7.10 -4.87 6.04
CA GLN A 16 -7.30 -5.31 7.41
C GLN A 16 -6.49 -4.48 8.42
N ARG A 17 -5.27 -4.06 8.07
CA ARG A 17 -4.42 -3.20 8.90
C ARG A 17 -5.02 -1.82 9.11
N LEU A 18 -5.60 -1.25 8.07
CA LEU A 18 -6.31 0.02 8.13
C LEU A 18 -7.55 -0.11 9.04
N GLU A 19 -8.33 -1.19 8.85
CA GLU A 19 -9.49 -1.52 9.68
C GLU A 19 -9.11 -1.74 11.15
N LYS A 20 -8.03 -2.48 11.43
CA LYS A 20 -7.50 -2.71 12.79
C LYS A 20 -7.05 -1.43 13.49
N GLN A 21 -6.53 -0.47 12.73
CA GLN A 21 -6.14 0.84 13.25
C GLN A 21 -7.34 1.79 13.40
N GLY A 22 -8.53 1.41 12.94
CA GLY A 22 -9.71 2.27 12.95
C GLY A 22 -9.62 3.46 11.99
N ILE A 23 -8.71 3.42 11.00
CA ILE A 23 -8.52 4.48 10.02
C ILE A 23 -8.94 4.01 8.63
N SER A 24 -9.63 4.88 7.90
CA SER A 24 -9.99 4.58 6.51
C SER A 24 -8.81 4.78 5.56
N ALA A 25 -8.83 4.13 4.40
CA ALA A 25 -7.82 4.33 3.33
C ALA A 25 -7.63 5.81 2.96
N LYS A 26 -8.70 6.61 3.00
CA LYS A 26 -8.66 8.07 2.79
C LYS A 26 -7.91 8.82 3.90
N GLU A 27 -8.24 8.52 5.16
CA GLU A 27 -7.57 9.09 6.34
C GLU A 27 -6.08 8.74 6.34
N PHE A 28 -5.76 7.48 6.07
CA PHE A 28 -4.38 7.03 5.91
C PHE A 28 -3.67 7.78 4.79
N ALA A 29 -4.33 7.99 3.65
CA ALA A 29 -3.76 8.76 2.55
C ALA A 29 -3.42 10.18 2.99
N ILE A 30 -4.37 10.91 3.59
CA ILE A 30 -4.16 12.29 4.07
C ILE A 30 -3.04 12.33 5.12
N LYS A 31 -3.05 11.42 6.08
CA LYS A 31 -2.05 11.33 7.16
C LYS A 31 -0.63 11.12 6.64
N HIS A 32 -0.48 10.39 5.54
CA HIS A 32 0.81 10.11 4.91
C HIS A 32 1.11 11.02 3.70
N GLY A 33 0.27 12.02 3.42
CA GLY A 33 0.45 12.92 2.28
C GLY A 33 0.33 12.23 0.91
N LEU A 34 -0.48 11.17 0.84
CA LEU A 34 -0.75 10.39 -0.36
C LEU A 34 -2.15 10.72 -0.89
N HIS A 35 -2.35 10.53 -2.20
CA HIS A 35 -3.67 10.66 -2.78
C HIS A 35 -4.56 9.45 -2.42
N PRO A 36 -5.81 9.65 -1.94
CA PRO A 36 -6.70 8.55 -1.57
C PRO A 36 -6.96 7.59 -2.73
N SER A 37 -7.12 8.09 -3.96
CA SER A 37 -7.27 7.24 -5.15
C SER A 37 -6.06 6.33 -5.37
N THR A 38 -4.85 6.79 -5.01
CA THR A 38 -3.63 5.99 -5.10
C THR A 38 -3.65 4.85 -4.08
N VAL A 39 -4.06 5.12 -2.84
CA VAL A 39 -4.20 4.08 -1.80
C VAL A 39 -5.25 3.03 -2.21
N TYR A 40 -6.39 3.45 -2.74
CA TYR A 40 -7.40 2.52 -3.26
C TYR A 40 -6.88 1.71 -4.46
N ALA A 41 -6.14 2.32 -5.39
CA ALA A 41 -5.56 1.60 -6.53
C ALA A 41 -4.54 0.54 -6.09
N VAL A 42 -3.77 0.81 -5.03
CA VAL A 42 -2.83 -0.13 -4.40
C VAL A 42 -3.61 -1.27 -3.71
N LEU A 43 -4.67 -0.93 -2.97
CA LEU A 43 -5.63 -1.86 -2.35
C LEU A 43 -6.55 -2.58 -3.35
N LEU A 44 -6.40 -2.35 -4.65
CA LEU A 44 -7.11 -3.12 -5.68
C LEU A 44 -6.13 -3.88 -6.57
N GLY A 45 -4.82 -3.74 -6.34
CA GLY A 45 -3.79 -4.32 -7.19
C GLY A 45 -3.81 -3.82 -8.64
N GLN A 46 -4.53 -2.74 -8.95
CA GLN A 46 -4.77 -2.30 -10.33
C GLN A 46 -3.54 -1.68 -11.02
N LYS A 47 -2.54 -1.23 -10.26
CA LYS A 47 -1.30 -0.66 -10.81
C LYS A 47 -0.10 -1.43 -10.28
N LYS A 48 0.91 -1.62 -11.12
CA LYS A 48 2.18 -2.27 -10.75
C LYS A 48 2.98 -1.55 -9.64
N CYS A 49 2.46 -0.46 -9.05
CA CYS A 49 3.05 0.29 -7.94
C CYS A 49 4.57 0.52 -8.12
N LEU A 50 4.97 0.83 -9.36
CA LEU A 50 6.38 0.76 -9.75
C LEU A 50 7.19 1.93 -9.20
N ARG A 51 6.62 3.15 -9.16
CA ARG A 51 7.27 4.37 -8.67
C ARG A 51 6.25 5.38 -8.14
N GLY A 52 6.69 6.32 -7.30
CA GLY A 52 5.89 7.44 -6.80
C GLY A 52 5.05 7.11 -5.55
N GLU A 53 3.93 7.81 -5.37
CA GLU A 53 3.04 7.65 -4.22
C GLU A 53 2.49 6.23 -4.06
N ALA A 54 2.24 5.52 -5.17
CA ALA A 54 1.77 4.13 -5.14
C ALA A 54 2.82 3.18 -4.53
N HIS A 55 4.09 3.43 -4.82
CA HIS A 55 5.19 2.68 -4.21
C HIS A 55 5.28 2.97 -2.71
N ARG A 56 5.24 4.26 -2.32
CA ARG A 56 5.24 4.67 -0.90
C ARG A 56 4.05 4.06 -0.14
N ALA A 57 2.86 4.08 -0.71
CA ALA A 57 1.66 3.45 -0.14
C ALA A 57 1.87 1.95 0.07
N ALA A 58 2.38 1.23 -0.93
CA ALA A 58 2.63 -0.21 -0.83
C ALA A 58 3.66 -0.57 0.25
N VAL A 59 4.70 0.25 0.42
CA VAL A 59 5.70 0.08 1.49
C VAL A 59 5.11 0.40 2.86
N LEU A 60 4.42 1.54 3.00
CA LEU A 60 3.80 1.95 4.27
C LEU A 60 2.71 0.98 4.74
N LEU A 61 1.98 0.37 3.81
CA LEU A 61 0.97 -0.64 4.10
C LEU A 61 1.58 -2.03 4.38
N GLY A 62 2.88 -2.21 4.16
CA GLY A 62 3.56 -3.50 4.33
C GLY A 62 3.25 -4.54 3.24
N ILE A 63 2.65 -4.11 2.13
CA ILE A 63 2.25 -4.96 0.99
C ILE A 63 3.48 -5.45 0.23
N LYS A 64 4.53 -4.62 0.19
CA LYS A 64 5.77 -4.92 -0.52
C LYS A 64 6.97 -4.63 0.38
N SER A 65 7.81 -5.63 0.62
CA SER A 65 9.17 -5.48 1.18
C SER A 65 10.13 -4.92 0.13
N GLY A 66 9.73 -3.84 -0.55
CA GLY A 66 10.57 -3.15 -1.51
C GLY A 66 11.45 -2.17 -0.76
N GLU A 67 12.74 -2.48 -0.65
CA GLU A 67 13.76 -1.53 -0.26
C GLU A 67 13.64 -0.31 -1.18
N VAL A 68 13.42 0.87 -0.60
CA VAL A 68 13.59 2.13 -1.33
C VAL A 68 15.10 2.30 -1.42
N GLU A 69 15.73 1.65 -2.42
CA GLU A 69 17.14 1.89 -2.72
C GLU A 69 17.29 3.37 -3.09
N ASN A 70 18.11 4.06 -2.29
CA ASN A 70 18.37 5.49 -2.35
C ASN A 70 19.47 5.82 -3.37
#